data_AF-A0A7W2M2A8-F1
#
_entry.id   AF-A0A7W2M2A8-F1
#
_cell.length_a   1.000
_cell.length_b   1.000
_cell.length_c   1.000
_cell.angle_alpha   90.00
_cell.angle_beta   90.00
_cell.angle_gamma   90.00
#
_symmetry.space_group_name_H-M   'P 1'
#
loop_
_entity.id
_entity.type
_entity.pdbx_description
1 polymer ?
#
loop_
_entity_poly.entity_id
_entity_poly.type
_entity_poly.pdbx_seq_one_letter_code
_entity_poly.pdbx_strand_id
1 'polypeptide(L)'
;MKIDDDIPEKRDEYDEILRSRHVDETSVEAIWERIKADYHLKYPNLHERDLNYLPGEFDKMTSLIASKTQRCRAEVNNEIRSWEESETEEDGIV
;
A
#
# COMPACT_ATOMS: atom_id res chain seq x y z
N MET A 1 -35.70 -35.33 -10.54
CA MET A 1 -34.76 -34.35 -9.96
C MET A 1 -33.70 -34.04 -11.01
N LYS A 2 -33.87 -32.96 -11.76
CA LYS A 2 -32.87 -32.44 -12.69
C LYS A 2 -32.82 -30.94 -12.42
N ILE A 3 -31.86 -30.58 -11.57
CA ILE A 3 -31.15 -29.30 -11.46
C ILE A 3 -31.88 -28.12 -12.11
N ASP A 4 -32.88 -27.61 -11.40
CA ASP A 4 -33.29 -26.21 -11.43
C ASP A 4 -32.73 -25.60 -10.11
N ASP A 5 -32.51 -24.28 -10.07
CA ASP A 5 -31.75 -23.45 -9.11
C ASP A 5 -30.26 -23.25 -9.48
N ASP A 6 -29.69 -22.05 -9.59
CA ASP A 6 -30.16 -20.66 -9.55
C ASP A 6 -28.94 -19.81 -10.01
N ILE A 7 -29.18 -18.75 -10.79
CA ILE A 7 -28.21 -17.84 -11.46
C ILE A 7 -27.46 -16.99 -10.38
N PRO A 8 -26.17 -16.53 -10.52
CA PRO A 8 -25.85 -15.58 -11.60
C PRO A 8 -24.42 -15.48 -12.17
N GLU A 9 -24.36 -15.49 -13.51
CA GLU A 9 -24.07 -14.39 -14.47
C GLU A 9 -23.53 -13.01 -13.98
N LYS A 10 -22.98 -12.86 -12.77
CA LYS A 10 -22.54 -11.58 -12.19
C LYS A 10 -21.02 -11.44 -12.12
N ARG A 11 -20.24 -12.32 -12.74
CA ARG A 11 -18.77 -12.29 -12.60
C ARG A 11 -18.18 -10.99 -13.17
N ASP A 12 -18.68 -10.53 -14.30
CA ASP A 12 -18.25 -9.26 -14.90
C ASP A 12 -18.72 -8.04 -14.08
N GLU A 13 -19.90 -8.09 -13.44
CA GLU A 13 -20.37 -6.99 -12.58
C GLU A 13 -19.54 -6.89 -11.29
N TYR A 14 -19.10 -8.02 -10.70
CA TYR A 14 -18.18 -8.00 -9.56
C TYR A 14 -16.79 -7.46 -9.92
N ASP A 15 -16.24 -7.83 -11.08
CA ASP A 15 -14.99 -7.30 -11.61
C ASP A 15 -15.12 -5.79 -11.92
N GLU A 16 -16.27 -5.36 -12.43
CA GLU A 16 -16.56 -3.95 -12.70
C GLU A 16 -16.79 -3.14 -11.42
N ILE A 17 -17.43 -3.70 -10.38
CA ILE A 17 -17.53 -3.07 -9.05
C ILE A 17 -16.14 -2.97 -8.39
N LEU A 18 -15.27 -3.97 -8.57
CA LEU A 18 -13.88 -3.94 -8.10
C LEU A 18 -13.03 -2.91 -8.87
N ARG A 19 -13.22 -2.75 -10.18
CA ARG A 19 -12.58 -1.69 -10.99
C ARG A 19 -13.17 -0.30 -10.73
N SER A 20 -14.45 -0.21 -10.42
CA SER A 20 -15.18 1.04 -10.16
C SER A 20 -14.91 1.56 -8.75
N ARG A 21 -14.48 0.69 -7.83
CA ARG A 21 -13.67 1.09 -6.68
C ARG A 21 -12.28 1.44 -7.23
N HIS A 22 -12.19 2.63 -7.84
CA HIS A 22 -10.94 3.31 -8.16
C HIS A 22 -10.10 3.29 -6.88
N VAL A 23 -9.28 2.26 -6.71
CA VAL A 23 -8.11 2.35 -5.86
C VAL A 23 -7.27 3.31 -6.67
N ASP A 24 -7.30 4.59 -6.31
CA ASP A 24 -6.40 5.56 -6.91
C ASP A 24 -5.01 4.93 -6.84
N GLU A 25 -4.46 4.50 -7.98
CA GLU A 25 -3.16 3.81 -8.04
C GLU A 25 -2.03 4.71 -7.52
N THR A 26 -2.33 6.02 -7.39
CA THR A 26 -1.53 7.07 -6.79
C THR A 26 -1.72 7.21 -5.27
N SER A 27 -2.59 6.41 -4.66
CA SER A 27 -2.80 6.40 -3.21
C SER A 27 -1.58 5.90 -2.48
N VAL A 28 -1.27 6.54 -1.36
CA VAL A 28 -0.15 6.17 -0.49
C VAL A 28 -0.28 4.72 -0.01
N GLU A 29 -1.50 4.24 0.22
CA GLU A 29 -1.79 2.85 0.58
C GLU A 29 -1.40 1.86 -0.53
N ALA A 30 -1.68 2.19 -1.80
CA ALA A 30 -1.34 1.34 -2.93
C ALA A 30 0.17 1.28 -3.16
N ILE A 31 0.84 2.43 -3.06
CA ILE A 31 2.31 2.52 -3.15
C ILE A 31 2.94 1.75 -1.98
N TRP A 32 2.42 1.91 -0.76
CA TRP A 32 2.90 1.20 0.43
C TRP A 32 2.89 -0.32 0.24
N GLU A 33 1.82 -0.91 -0.29
CA GLU A 33 1.74 -2.34 -0.53
C GLU A 33 2.84 -2.85 -1.47
N ARG A 34 3.29 -2.02 -2.42
CA ARG A 34 4.40 -2.33 -3.33
C ARG A 34 5.75 -2.22 -2.63
N ILE A 35 5.96 -1.15 -1.86
CA ILE A 35 7.29 -0.81 -1.34
C ILE A 35 7.58 -1.35 0.05
N LYS A 36 6.58 -1.85 0.79
CA LYS A 36 6.74 -2.24 2.22
C LYS A 36 7.86 -3.24 2.48
N ALA A 37 8.13 -4.14 1.52
CA ALA A 37 9.21 -5.10 1.61
C ALA A 37 10.58 -4.40 1.56
N ASP A 38 10.78 -3.49 0.61
CA ASP A 38 12.01 -2.70 0.49
C ASP A 38 12.15 -1.68 1.62
N TYR A 39 11.03 -1.10 2.06
CA TYR A 39 10.97 -0.20 3.20
C TYR A 39 11.45 -0.90 4.48
N HIS A 40 11.10 -2.17 4.70
CA HIS A 40 11.61 -2.99 5.80
C HIS A 40 13.12 -3.22 5.71
N LEU A 41 13.66 -3.43 4.49
CA LEU A 41 15.09 -3.60 4.28
C LEU A 41 15.87 -2.31 4.61
N LYS A 42 15.32 -1.14 4.24
CA LYS A 42 15.91 0.17 4.56
C LYS A 42 15.85 0.49 6.05
N TYR A 43 14.78 0.10 6.74
CA TYR A 43 14.54 0.40 8.15
C TYR A 43 14.38 -0.89 8.98
N PRO A 44 15.50 -1.59 9.31
CA PRO A 44 15.46 -2.87 10.04
C PRO A 44 14.97 -2.74 11.49
N ASN A 45 14.79 -1.52 11.99
CA ASN A 45 14.17 -1.22 13.28
C ASN A 45 12.63 -1.33 13.26
N LEU A 46 12.02 -1.28 12.07
CA LEU A 46 10.61 -1.57 11.87
C LEU A 46 10.40 -3.07 11.82
N HIS A 47 9.39 -3.56 12.53
CA HIS A 47 9.03 -4.97 12.52
C HIS A 47 7.81 -5.16 11.62
N GLU A 48 7.56 -6.39 11.18
CA GLU A 48 6.41 -6.73 10.32
C GLU A 48 5.07 -6.20 10.87
N ARG A 49 4.89 -6.23 12.20
CA ARG A 49 3.71 -5.68 12.87
C ARG A 49 3.54 -4.16 12.71
N ASP A 50 4.65 -3.43 12.51
CA ASP A 50 4.66 -1.98 12.35
C ASP A 50 4.39 -1.60 10.89
N LEU A 51 4.53 -2.56 9.96
CA LEU A 51 4.37 -2.38 8.52
C LEU A 51 3.02 -2.88 7.98
N ASN A 52 2.30 -3.66 8.80
CA ASN A 52 0.97 -4.17 8.50
C ASN A 52 -0.12 -3.29 9.11
N TYR A 53 -1.24 -3.17 8.42
CA TYR A 53 -2.41 -2.42 8.87
C TYR A 53 -3.71 -3.12 8.48
N LEU A 54 -4.78 -2.87 9.23
CA LEU A 54 -6.13 -3.28 8.84
C LEU A 54 -6.75 -2.24 7.90
N PRO A 55 -7.75 -2.61 7.08
CA PRO A 55 -8.45 -1.65 6.22
C PRO A 55 -8.97 -0.45 7.02
N GLY A 56 -8.54 0.76 6.62
CA GLY A 56 -8.88 2.01 7.32
C GLY A 56 -7.95 2.38 8.49
N GLU A 57 -6.92 1.57 8.79
CA GLU A 57 -5.93 1.84 9.83
C GLU A 57 -4.55 2.26 9.30
N PHE A 58 -4.45 2.60 8.01
CA PHE A 58 -3.21 3.07 7.40
C PHE A 58 -2.60 4.29 8.13
N ASP A 59 -3.47 5.19 8.57
CA ASP A 59 -3.09 6.38 9.35
C ASP A 59 -2.39 6.01 10.67
N LYS A 60 -2.85 4.94 11.34
CA LYS A 60 -2.24 4.45 12.58
C LYS A 60 -0.87 3.83 12.32
N MET A 61 -0.75 3.04 11.25
CA MET A 61 0.52 2.42 10.86
C MET A 61 1.58 3.48 10.53
N THR A 62 1.23 4.47 9.71
CA THR A 62 2.16 5.57 9.36
C THR A 62 2.56 6.39 10.59
N SER A 63 1.67 6.58 11.56
CA SER A 63 2.01 7.16 12.87
C SER A 63 2.96 6.31 13.71
N LEU A 64 2.83 4.98 13.68
CA LEU A 64 3.76 4.06 14.38
C LEU A 64 5.15 4.11 13.75
N ILE A 65 5.23 4.03 12.43
CA ILE A 65 6.47 4.14 11.66
C ILE A 65 7.16 5.47 11.97
N ALA A 66 6.40 6.58 11.92
CA ALA A 66 6.89 7.91 12.24
C ALA A 66 7.48 7.96 13.66
N SER A 67 6.78 7.39 14.64
CA SER A 67 7.26 7.32 16.04
C SER A 67 8.56 6.52 16.18
N LYS A 68 8.71 5.42 15.44
CA LYS A 68 9.92 4.58 15.48
C LYS A 68 11.11 5.13 14.71
N THR A 69 10.85 5.91 13.67
CA THR A 69 11.87 6.58 12.85
C THR A 69 12.18 8.00 13.35
N GLN A 70 11.54 8.44 14.45
CA GLN A 70 11.64 9.80 14.99
C GLN A 70 11.30 10.90 13.98
N ARG A 71 10.33 10.61 13.10
CA ARG A 71 9.83 11.49 12.05
C ARG A 71 8.38 11.86 12.29
N CYS A 72 7.87 12.78 11.49
CA CYS A 72 6.44 13.09 11.44
C CYS A 72 5.74 12.21 10.40
N ARG A 73 4.44 11.96 10.59
CA ARG A 73 3.61 11.19 9.66
C ARG A 73 3.64 11.76 8.23
N ALA A 74 3.67 13.08 8.10
CA ALA A 74 3.75 13.74 6.81
C ALA A 74 5.04 13.40 6.05
N GLU A 75 6.17 13.29 6.76
CA GLU A 75 7.46 12.90 6.16
C GLU A 75 7.41 11.44 5.70
N VAL A 76 6.85 10.55 6.51
CA VAL A 76 6.67 9.13 6.14
C VAL A 76 5.77 9.01 4.89
N ASN A 77 4.64 9.70 4.86
CA ASN A 77 3.74 9.68 3.71
C ASN A 77 4.38 10.25 2.44
N ASN A 78 5.17 11.31 2.57
CA ASN A 78 5.90 11.88 1.44
C ASN A 78 7.01 10.94 0.95
N GLU A 79 7.75 10.29 1.86
CA GLU A 79 8.75 9.28 1.50
C GLU A 79 8.11 8.11 0.75
N ILE A 80 6.96 7.62 1.22
CA ILE A 80 6.23 6.55 0.53
C ILE A 80 5.83 7.00 -0.88
N ARG A 81 5.31 8.23 -1.03
CA ARG A 81 4.88 8.77 -2.34
C ARG A 81 6.03 8.91 -3.33
N SER A 82 7.20 9.34 -2.88
CA SER A 82 8.38 9.56 -3.73
C SER A 82 9.35 8.37 -3.73
N TRP A 83 8.92 7.21 -3.24
CA TRP A 83 9.78 6.02 -3.16
C TRP A 83 10.19 5.51 -4.54
N GLU A 84 9.26 5.48 -5.51
CA GLU A 84 9.55 5.06 -6.90
C GLU A 84 10.40 6.08 -7.67
N GLU A 85 10.43 7.35 -7.25
CA GLU A 85 11.28 8.40 -7.86
C GLU A 85 12.73 8.34 -7.35
N SER A 86 12.93 7.80 -6.14
CA SER A 86 14.22 7.84 -5.45
C SER A 86 15.21 6.75 -5.91
N GLU A 87 14.77 5.71 -6.61
CA GLU A 87 15.68 4.68 -7.16
C GLU A 87 16.40 5.14 -8.44
N THR A 88 16.03 6.28 -9.04
CA THR A 88 16.65 6.79 -10.28
C THR A 88 17.77 7.81 -10.10
N GLU A 89 18.16 8.15 -8.86
CA GLU A 89 19.15 9.20 -8.58
C GLU A 89 20.41 8.72 -7.83
N GLU A 90 21.01 7.57 -8.15
CA GLU A 90 22.39 7.25 -7.72
C GLU A 90 23.24 6.47 -8.76
N ASP A 91 23.20 6.86 -10.04
CA ASP A 91 24.28 6.50 -11.01
C ASP A 91 24.86 7.73 -11.72
N GLY A 92 24.80 8.88 -11.06
CA GLY A 92 25.39 10.14 -11.50
C GLY A 92 26.69 10.46 -10.74
N ILE A 93 27.71 9.60 -10.83
CA ILE A 93 29.06 9.93 -10.35
C ILE A 93 30.04 9.96 -11.53
N VAL A 94 30.28 11.21 -11.96
CA VAL A 94 31.46 11.85 -12.61
C VAL A 94 32.25 11.15 -13.72
#